data_AF-A0A258H3F0-F1
#
_entry.id   AF-A0A258H3F0-F1
#
_cell.length_a   1.000
_cell.length_b   1.000
_cell.length_c   1.000
_cell.angle_alpha   90.00
_cell.angle_beta   90.00
_cell.angle_gamma   90.00
#
_symmetry.space_group_name_H-M   'P 1'
#
loop_
_entity.id
_entity.type
_entity.pdbx_description
1 polymer ?
#
loop_
_entity_poly.entity_id
_entity_poly.type
_entity_poly.pdbx_seq_one_letter_code
_entity_poly.pdbx_strand_id
1 'polypeptide(L)'
;MRFLALPLIALAACSPGGGNDAAPANGVLAEGPETAISNVAATDLPAGVAELAEATVPGMRIAEAERKDRDGRTYYDVEGTRPDGSEVEIDMLVQPDGSLKAVEVQRDIAWTQAPAPVRAAAAATADAFTPERVIESRQVEDGRILYELFAPGKPKEPAMEIAWKDGKATVLTERAVH
;
A
#
# COMPACT_ATOMS: atom_id res chain seq x y z
N MET A 1 -12.12 -72.08 34.02
CA MET A 1 -12.58 -70.94 34.84
C MET A 1 -11.50 -69.86 34.78
N ARG A 2 -11.87 -68.67 34.30
CA ARG A 2 -11.15 -67.38 34.37
C ARG A 2 -9.85 -67.19 33.54
N PHE A 3 -10.02 -66.35 32.52
CA PHE A 3 -9.06 -65.51 31.81
C PHE A 3 -8.32 -64.53 32.74
N LEU A 4 -7.12 -64.09 32.33
CA LEU A 4 -6.57 -62.71 32.44
C LEU A 4 -5.24 -62.68 31.64
N ALA A 5 -5.16 -62.20 30.40
CA ALA A 5 -5.18 -60.80 29.93
C ALA A 5 -3.95 -59.96 30.40
N LEU A 6 -3.00 -59.78 29.48
CA LEU A 6 -1.99 -58.70 29.47
C LEU A 6 -2.69 -57.35 29.23
N PRO A 7 -2.14 -56.22 29.72
CA PRO A 7 -1.57 -55.30 28.72
C PRO A 7 -0.34 -54.50 29.17
N LEU A 8 0.50 -54.26 28.16
CA LEU A 8 1.60 -53.30 28.11
C LEU A 8 1.05 -51.87 28.16
N ILE A 9 1.56 -51.02 29.05
CA ILE A 9 1.22 -49.59 29.11
C ILE A 9 2.10 -48.84 28.10
N ALA A 10 1.52 -48.38 26.99
CA ALA A 10 2.13 -47.40 26.11
C ALA A 10 1.74 -45.99 26.57
N LEU A 11 2.72 -45.12 26.83
CA LEU A 11 2.49 -43.69 27.06
C LEU A 11 2.08 -43.03 25.74
N ALA A 12 0.80 -42.66 25.62
CA ALA A 12 0.36 -41.68 24.64
C ALA A 12 0.51 -40.27 25.24
N ALA A 13 1.52 -39.54 24.78
CA ALA A 13 1.62 -38.10 25.00
C ALA A 13 0.60 -37.40 24.08
N CYS A 14 -0.51 -36.92 24.64
CA CYS A 14 -1.37 -35.95 23.97
C CYS A 14 -0.79 -34.55 24.22
N SER A 15 -0.05 -34.02 23.25
CA SER A 15 0.06 -32.56 23.11
C SER A 15 -1.07 -32.10 22.19
N PRO A 16 -1.99 -31.23 22.64
CA PRO A 16 -2.89 -30.55 21.71
C PRO A 16 -2.03 -29.60 20.87
N GLY A 17 -1.90 -29.94 19.58
CA GLY A 17 -1.34 -29.03 18.59
C GLY A 17 -2.18 -27.76 18.60
N GLY A 18 -1.58 -26.65 19.00
CA GLY A 18 -2.10 -25.32 18.74
C GLY A 18 -2.06 -25.07 17.24
N GLY A 19 -3.05 -25.59 16.53
CA GLY A 19 -3.39 -25.17 15.18
C GLY A 19 -4.01 -23.79 15.28
N ASN A 20 -3.17 -22.76 15.26
CA ASN A 20 -3.62 -21.50 14.70
C ASN A 20 -3.73 -21.71 13.19
N ASP A 21 -4.84 -22.32 12.75
CA ASP A 21 -5.28 -22.25 11.35
C ASP A 21 -5.72 -20.79 11.10
N ALA A 22 -4.75 -19.88 11.04
CA ALA A 22 -4.95 -18.61 10.41
C ALA A 22 -5.33 -18.92 8.97
N ALA A 23 -6.55 -18.55 8.58
CA ALA A 23 -6.94 -18.59 7.18
C ALA A 23 -5.83 -17.93 6.35
N PRO A 24 -5.49 -18.48 5.16
CA PRO A 24 -4.51 -17.83 4.30
C PRO A 24 -4.96 -16.38 4.10
N ALA A 25 -4.07 -15.43 4.40
CA ALA A 25 -4.36 -14.02 4.22
C ALA A 25 -4.84 -13.81 2.78
N ASN A 26 -6.10 -13.43 2.63
CA ASN A 26 -6.81 -13.32 1.36
C ASN A 26 -6.36 -12.12 0.52
N GLY A 27 -5.36 -11.36 1.00
CA GLY A 27 -4.84 -10.16 0.34
C GLY A 27 -5.78 -8.97 0.37
N VAL A 28 -6.95 -9.09 1.00
CA VAL A 28 -7.89 -7.98 1.18
C VAL A 28 -7.50 -7.24 2.46
N LEU A 29 -7.17 -5.96 2.30
CA LEU A 29 -6.81 -5.08 3.40
C LEU A 29 -8.06 -4.65 4.18
N ALA A 30 -7.88 -4.50 5.49
CA ALA A 30 -8.88 -3.84 6.33
C ALA A 30 -9.02 -2.36 5.93
N GLU A 31 -10.13 -1.74 6.36
CA GLU A 31 -10.26 -0.28 6.30
C GLU A 31 -9.09 0.36 7.04
N GLY A 32 -8.48 1.35 6.40
CA GLY A 32 -7.38 2.13 6.91
C GLY A 32 -7.83 3.19 7.91
N PRO A 33 -6.87 3.92 8.47
CA PRO A 33 -7.14 4.94 9.47
C PRO A 33 -7.81 6.17 8.83
N GLU A 34 -8.69 6.81 9.59
CA GLU A 34 -9.29 8.09 9.17
C GLU A 34 -8.20 9.10 8.83
N THR A 35 -8.35 9.74 7.67
CA THR A 35 -7.44 10.79 7.19
C THR A 35 -8.19 12.11 7.20
N ALA A 36 -7.68 13.10 7.93
CA ALA A 36 -8.16 14.46 7.83
C ALA A 36 -7.46 15.16 6.66
N ILE A 37 -8.24 15.59 5.67
CA ILE A 37 -7.75 16.18 4.42
C ILE A 37 -8.19 17.63 4.34
N SER A 38 -7.28 18.51 3.94
CA SER A 38 -7.58 19.91 3.66
C SER A 38 -6.73 20.44 2.52
N ASN A 39 -7.34 21.13 1.56
CA ASN A 39 -6.63 21.79 0.47
C ASN A 39 -5.71 22.89 0.99
N VAL A 40 -4.53 23.01 0.38
CA VAL A 40 -3.54 24.05 0.64
C VAL A 40 -3.54 25.01 -0.54
N ALA A 41 -3.82 26.29 -0.30
CA ALA A 41 -3.76 27.29 -1.36
C ALA A 41 -2.32 27.44 -1.87
N ALA A 42 -2.15 27.75 -3.16
CA ALA A 42 -0.82 27.91 -3.75
C ALA A 42 0.05 28.97 -3.03
N THR A 43 -0.57 30.00 -2.43
CA THR A 43 0.12 31.03 -1.63
C THR A 43 0.51 30.57 -0.23
N ASP A 44 -0.06 29.46 0.24
CA ASP A 44 0.13 28.89 1.58
C ASP A 44 0.96 27.60 1.53
N LEU A 45 1.53 27.27 0.36
CA LEU A 45 2.41 26.11 0.22
C LEU A 45 3.59 26.23 1.22
N PRO A 46 3.86 25.18 2.00
CA PRO A 46 5.00 25.16 2.92
C PRO A 46 6.31 25.38 2.17
N ALA A 47 7.24 26.09 2.83
CA ALA A 47 8.59 26.25 2.32
C ALA A 47 9.24 24.87 2.08
N GLY A 48 9.90 24.69 0.93
CA GLY A 48 10.52 23.44 0.55
C GLY A 48 9.64 22.51 -0.28
N VAL A 49 8.32 22.70 -0.35
CA VAL A 49 7.44 21.84 -1.16
C VAL A 49 7.77 21.94 -2.64
N ALA A 50 7.90 23.16 -3.18
CA ALA A 50 8.20 23.36 -4.59
C ALA A 50 9.61 22.85 -4.96
N GLU A 51 10.59 23.09 -4.09
CA GLU A 51 11.96 22.62 -4.28
C GLU A 51 12.05 21.09 -4.24
N LEU A 52 11.34 20.45 -3.29
CA LEU A 52 11.31 19.00 -3.17
C LEU A 52 10.54 18.34 -4.32
N ALA A 53 9.46 18.97 -4.80
CA ALA A 53 8.74 18.52 -5.99
C ALA A 53 9.66 18.52 -7.21
N GLU A 54 10.38 19.62 -7.48
CA GLU A 54 11.32 19.73 -8.60
C GLU A 54 12.48 18.73 -8.48
N ALA A 55 13.01 18.50 -7.28
CA ALA A 55 14.07 17.52 -7.05
C ALA A 55 13.59 16.07 -7.27
N THR A 56 12.33 15.78 -6.93
CA THR A 56 11.75 14.43 -7.00
C THR A 56 11.23 14.11 -8.41
N VAL A 57 10.61 15.09 -9.07
CA VAL A 57 10.08 15.00 -10.43
C VAL A 57 10.49 16.27 -11.19
N PRO A 58 11.67 16.25 -11.86
CA PRO A 58 12.19 17.42 -12.56
C PRO A 58 11.22 17.98 -13.61
N GLY A 59 10.96 19.29 -13.55
CA GLY A 59 10.04 20.00 -14.42
C GLY A 59 8.56 19.77 -14.12
N MET A 60 8.22 19.21 -12.94
CA MET A 60 6.83 19.09 -12.51
C MET A 60 6.20 20.49 -12.36
N ARG A 61 4.99 20.64 -12.90
CA ARG A 61 4.13 21.79 -12.65
C ARG A 61 3.08 21.40 -11.62
N ILE A 62 3.22 21.95 -10.41
CA ILE A 62 2.26 21.78 -9.32
C ILE A 62 0.93 22.45 -9.72
N ALA A 63 -0.17 21.72 -9.53
CA ALA A 63 -1.54 22.18 -9.78
C ALA A 63 -2.31 22.34 -8.46
N GLU A 64 -2.20 21.35 -7.57
CA GLU A 64 -2.87 21.33 -6.27
C GLU A 64 -1.93 20.77 -5.20
N ALA A 65 -2.27 21.05 -3.94
CA ALA A 65 -1.69 20.37 -2.81
C ALA A 65 -2.74 20.18 -1.72
N GLU A 66 -2.74 19.03 -1.09
CA GLU A 66 -3.53 18.72 0.08
C GLU A 66 -2.63 18.48 1.28
N ARG A 67 -3.08 18.90 2.46
CA ARG A 67 -2.51 18.46 3.73
C ARG A 67 -3.33 17.29 4.24
N LYS A 68 -2.66 16.16 4.46
CA LYS A 68 -3.25 14.92 4.99
C LYS A 68 -2.70 14.63 6.38
N ASP A 69 -3.56 14.59 7.39
CA ASP A 69 -3.21 14.10 8.73
C ASP A 69 -3.77 12.70 8.95
N ARG A 70 -2.88 11.75 9.27
CA ARG A 70 -3.23 10.36 9.55
C ARG A 70 -2.24 9.75 10.52
N ASP A 71 -2.72 9.04 11.53
CA ASP A 71 -1.90 8.34 12.53
C ASP A 71 -0.83 9.22 13.20
N GLY A 72 -1.16 10.49 13.48
CA GLY A 72 -0.23 11.45 14.09
C GLY A 72 0.88 11.93 13.16
N ARG A 73 0.75 11.69 11.85
CA ARG A 73 1.70 12.13 10.80
C ARG A 73 1.00 13.10 9.89
N THR A 74 1.75 14.09 9.41
CA THR A 74 1.30 15.07 8.42
C THR A 74 2.03 14.82 7.11
N TYR A 75 1.27 14.75 6.04
CA TYR A 75 1.77 14.69 4.67
C TYR A 75 1.26 15.89 3.89
N TYR A 76 2.04 16.28 2.90
CA TYR A 76 1.57 17.07 1.77
C TYR A 76 1.51 16.17 0.57
N ASP A 77 0.29 15.94 0.10
CA ASP A 77 0.06 15.35 -1.21
C ASP A 77 0.13 16.49 -2.23
N VAL A 78 1.04 16.39 -3.19
CA VAL A 78 1.30 17.42 -4.19
C VAL A 78 1.01 16.87 -5.57
N GLU A 79 -0.04 17.39 -6.18
CA GLU A 79 -0.54 16.97 -7.49
C GLU A 79 -0.10 17.93 -8.59
N GLY A 80 0.11 17.38 -9.79
CA GLY A 80 0.50 18.20 -10.93
C GLY A 80 0.74 17.41 -12.21
N THR A 81 1.52 18.02 -13.10
CA THR A 81 1.84 17.45 -14.42
C THR A 81 3.33 17.40 -14.67
N ARG A 82 3.80 16.32 -15.30
CA ARG A 82 5.15 16.19 -15.84
C ARG A 82 5.34 17.06 -17.10
N PRO A 83 6.58 17.27 -17.58
CA PRO A 83 6.84 17.98 -18.83
C PRO A 83 6.14 17.39 -20.07
N ASP A 84 5.86 16.07 -20.06
CA ASP A 84 5.12 15.39 -21.13
C ASP A 84 3.59 15.53 -21.03
N GLY A 85 3.10 16.24 -20.00
CA GLY A 85 1.68 16.45 -19.74
C GLY A 85 1.00 15.35 -18.93
N SER A 86 1.69 14.25 -18.59
CA SER A 86 1.12 13.20 -17.74
C SER A 86 0.93 13.68 -16.30
N GLU A 87 -0.17 13.27 -15.68
CA GLU A 87 -0.45 13.54 -14.27
C GLU A 87 0.54 12.80 -13.35
N VAL A 88 0.87 13.45 -12.23
CA VAL A 88 1.77 12.93 -11.21
C VAL A 88 1.39 13.49 -9.85
N GLU A 89 1.60 12.64 -8.85
CA GLU A 89 1.38 12.94 -7.44
C GLU A 89 2.68 12.64 -6.67
N ILE A 90 2.99 13.44 -5.65
CA ILE A 90 4.11 13.23 -4.73
C ILE A 90 3.60 13.38 -3.30
N ASP A 91 3.67 12.30 -2.54
CA ASP A 91 3.43 12.33 -1.10
C ASP A 91 4.72 12.75 -0.37
N MET A 92 4.63 13.82 0.41
CA MET A 92 5.74 14.40 1.17
C MET A 92 5.44 14.36 2.67
N LEU A 93 6.20 13.56 3.41
CA LEU A 93 6.09 13.46 4.86
C LEU A 93 6.81 14.61 5.57
N VAL A 94 6.11 15.26 6.50
CA VAL A 94 6.70 16.19 7.48
C VAL A 94 7.46 15.40 8.54
N GLN A 95 8.76 15.63 8.64
CA GLN A 95 9.63 15.04 9.64
C GLN A 95 9.46 15.71 11.02
N PRO A 96 9.90 15.06 12.12
CA PRO A 96 9.81 15.65 13.47
C PRO A 96 10.55 16.99 13.64
N ASP A 97 11.56 17.26 12.82
CA ASP A 97 12.32 18.52 12.80
C ASP A 97 11.70 19.60 11.89
N GLY A 98 10.54 19.30 11.27
CA GLY A 98 9.84 20.17 10.34
C GLY A 98 10.34 20.10 8.89
N SER A 99 11.37 19.31 8.59
CA SER A 99 11.81 19.09 7.21
C SER A 99 10.83 18.20 6.43
N LEU A 100 10.90 18.24 5.10
CA LEU A 100 10.07 17.42 4.21
C LEU A 100 10.89 16.26 3.63
N LYS A 101 10.26 15.08 3.53
CA LYS A 101 10.79 13.91 2.82
C LYS A 101 9.75 13.43 1.82
N ALA A 102 10.10 13.35 0.54
CA ALA A 102 9.27 12.66 -0.44
C ALA A 102 9.28 11.15 -0.14
N VAL A 103 8.11 10.55 0.02
CA VAL A 103 7.98 9.12 0.37
C VAL A 103 7.62 8.28 -0.84
N GLU A 104 6.77 8.81 -1.72
CA GLU A 104 6.37 8.14 -2.95
C GLU A 104 6.03 9.10 -4.08
N VAL A 105 6.05 8.57 -5.30
CA VAL A 105 5.59 9.24 -6.51
C VAL A 105 4.54 8.36 -7.17
N GLN A 106 3.33 8.89 -7.29
CA GLN A 106 2.16 8.15 -7.71
C GLN A 106 1.64 8.63 -9.07
N ARG A 107 0.86 7.75 -9.69
CA ARG A 107 -0.01 8.05 -10.82
C ARG A 107 -1.12 7.03 -10.92
N ASP A 108 -2.27 7.47 -11.41
CA ASP A 108 -3.31 6.58 -11.89
C ASP A 108 -2.89 5.86 -13.18
N ILE A 109 -3.20 4.57 -13.25
CA ILE A 109 -3.01 3.77 -14.46
C ILE A 109 -4.26 2.93 -14.74
N ALA A 110 -4.47 2.57 -16.00
CA ALA A 110 -5.43 1.53 -16.33
C ALA A 110 -4.93 0.17 -15.80
N TRP A 111 -5.85 -0.68 -15.32
CA TRP A 111 -5.47 -2.01 -14.81
C TRP A 111 -4.68 -2.86 -15.81
N THR A 112 -4.97 -2.69 -17.10
CA THR A 112 -4.26 -3.39 -18.19
C THR A 112 -2.80 -2.94 -18.39
N GLN A 113 -2.39 -1.83 -17.77
CA GLN A 113 -1.00 -1.35 -17.78
C GLN A 113 -0.17 -1.95 -16.65
N ALA A 114 -0.78 -2.42 -15.56
CA ALA A 114 -0.05 -3.07 -14.47
C ALA A 114 0.66 -4.35 -14.99
N PRO A 115 1.87 -4.68 -14.52
CA PRO A 115 2.64 -5.84 -15.01
C PRO A 115 1.86 -7.15 -14.92
N ALA A 116 2.06 -8.05 -15.89
CA ALA A 116 1.38 -9.35 -15.90
C ALA A 116 1.57 -10.15 -14.58
N PRO A 117 2.76 -10.19 -13.95
CA PRO A 117 2.91 -10.85 -12.65
C PRO A 117 2.08 -10.22 -11.53
N VAL A 118 1.88 -8.91 -11.54
CA VAL A 118 1.04 -8.19 -10.56
C VAL A 118 -0.43 -8.57 -10.74
N ARG A 119 -0.91 -8.55 -11.98
CA ARG A 119 -2.29 -8.98 -12.29
C ARG A 119 -2.54 -10.44 -11.95
N ALA A 120 -1.56 -11.31 -12.21
CA ALA A 120 -1.65 -12.73 -11.86
C ALA A 120 -1.66 -12.94 -10.34
N ALA A 121 -0.84 -12.20 -9.59
CA ALA A 121 -0.82 -12.25 -8.13
C ALA A 121 -2.17 -11.80 -7.54
N ALA A 122 -2.76 -10.71 -8.04
CA ALA A 122 -4.09 -10.25 -7.64
C ALA A 122 -5.17 -11.33 -7.92
N ALA A 123 -5.16 -11.92 -9.11
CA ALA A 123 -6.16 -12.92 -9.53
C ALA A 123 -6.06 -14.25 -8.77
N ALA A 124 -4.93 -14.53 -8.12
CA ALA A 124 -4.70 -15.76 -7.37
C ALA A 124 -5.22 -15.69 -5.92
N THR A 125 -5.68 -14.53 -5.45
CA THR A 125 -6.24 -14.41 -4.10
C THR A 125 -7.68 -14.96 -4.05
N ALA A 126 -8.10 -15.46 -2.88
CA ALA A 126 -9.43 -16.07 -2.72
C ALA A 126 -10.58 -15.06 -2.95
N ASP A 127 -10.35 -13.80 -2.61
CA ASP A 127 -11.30 -12.70 -2.75
C ASP A 127 -10.87 -11.73 -3.86
N ALA A 128 -10.30 -12.28 -4.94
CA ALA A 128 -9.85 -11.50 -6.09
C ALA A 128 -11.00 -10.67 -6.69
N PHE A 129 -10.68 -9.44 -7.07
CA PHE A 129 -11.59 -8.52 -7.74
C PHE A 129 -10.90 -7.83 -8.91
N THR A 130 -11.70 -7.26 -9.82
CA THR A 130 -11.17 -6.32 -10.82
C THR A 130 -11.20 -4.93 -10.22
N PRO A 131 -10.07 -4.22 -10.12
CA PRO A 131 -10.04 -2.89 -9.53
C PRO A 131 -10.76 -1.86 -10.41
N GLU A 132 -11.45 -0.91 -9.78
CA GLU A 132 -12.02 0.26 -10.48
C GLU A 132 -10.99 1.37 -10.69
N ARG A 133 -10.02 1.48 -9.78
CA ARG A 133 -8.88 2.41 -9.85
C ARG A 133 -7.61 1.67 -9.45
N VAL A 134 -6.51 2.01 -10.11
CA VAL A 134 -5.19 1.46 -9.80
C VAL A 134 -4.20 2.60 -9.72
N ILE A 135 -3.58 2.75 -8.56
CA ILE A 135 -2.45 3.67 -8.38
C ILE A 135 -1.16 2.86 -8.51
N GLU A 136 -0.25 3.35 -9.35
CA GLU A 136 1.14 2.90 -9.39
C GLU A 136 1.97 3.84 -8.51
N SER A 137 2.32 3.36 -7.30
CA SER A 137 3.10 4.12 -6.32
C SER A 137 4.57 3.68 -6.32
N ARG A 138 5.47 4.52 -6.84
CA ARG A 138 6.92 4.28 -6.75
C ARG A 138 7.45 4.86 -5.44
N GLN A 139 8.01 4.01 -4.61
CA GLN A 139 8.60 4.39 -3.34
C GLN A 139 9.96 5.05 -3.55
N VAL A 140 10.16 6.23 -2.96
CA VAL A 140 11.37 7.04 -3.17
C VAL A 140 12.59 6.38 -2.53
N GLU A 141 12.42 5.72 -1.38
CA GLU A 141 13.53 5.19 -0.59
C GLU A 141 14.21 3.96 -1.22
N ASP A 142 13.44 3.03 -1.77
CA ASP A 142 13.94 1.72 -2.22
C ASP A 142 13.59 1.37 -3.67
N GLY A 143 12.88 2.27 -4.37
CA GLY A 143 12.44 2.10 -5.75
C GLY A 143 11.41 1.00 -5.99
N ARG A 144 10.89 0.34 -4.93
CA ARG A 144 9.80 -0.63 -5.10
C ARG A 144 8.57 0.09 -5.63
N ILE A 145 7.75 -0.63 -6.39
CA ILE A 145 6.45 -0.13 -6.83
C ILE A 145 5.37 -0.85 -6.02
N LEU A 146 4.46 -0.11 -5.41
CA LEU A 146 3.21 -0.66 -4.91
C LEU A 146 2.12 -0.40 -5.94
N TYR A 147 1.42 -1.45 -6.30
CA TYR A 147 0.16 -1.33 -7.02
C TYR A 147 -0.97 -1.37 -5.99
N GLU A 148 -1.61 -0.22 -5.81
CA GLU A 148 -2.72 0.00 -4.92
C GLU A 148 -4.03 -0.22 -5.68
N LEU A 149 -4.78 -1.25 -5.31
CA LEU A 149 -5.97 -1.71 -6.03
C LEU A 149 -7.23 -1.31 -5.25
N PHE A 150 -8.02 -0.41 -5.84
CA PHE A 150 -9.28 0.05 -5.26
C PHE A 150 -10.41 -0.87 -5.72
N ALA A 151 -11.09 -1.49 -4.75
CA ALA A 151 -12.21 -2.38 -5.03
C ALA A 151 -13.43 -1.60 -5.51
N PRO A 152 -14.34 -2.25 -6.26
CA PRO A 152 -15.56 -1.61 -6.73
C PRO A 152 -16.37 -0.91 -5.64
N GLY A 153 -16.71 0.36 -5.85
CA GLY A 153 -17.47 1.18 -4.90
C GLY A 153 -16.69 1.58 -3.63
N LYS A 154 -15.38 1.32 -3.57
CA LYS A 154 -14.49 1.68 -2.44
C LYS A 154 -13.35 2.60 -2.91
N PRO A 155 -13.63 3.87 -3.25
CA PRO A 155 -12.64 4.76 -3.86
C PRO A 155 -11.69 5.43 -2.86
N LYS A 156 -11.98 5.35 -1.55
CA LYS A 156 -11.26 6.12 -0.53
C LYS A 156 -9.88 5.57 -0.22
N GLU A 157 -9.72 4.25 -0.27
CA GLU A 157 -8.49 3.56 0.12
C GLU A 157 -8.33 2.27 -0.69
N PRO A 158 -7.08 1.82 -0.95
CA PRO A 158 -6.88 0.57 -1.63
C PRO A 158 -7.31 -0.60 -0.75
N ALA A 159 -7.99 -1.55 -1.39
CA ALA A 159 -8.47 -2.78 -0.79
C ALA A 159 -7.45 -3.92 -0.94
N MET A 160 -6.45 -3.77 -1.79
CA MET A 160 -5.32 -4.70 -1.93
C MET A 160 -4.09 -3.93 -2.39
N GLU A 161 -2.92 -4.30 -1.88
CA GLU A 161 -1.65 -3.75 -2.31
C GLU A 161 -0.73 -4.87 -2.78
N ILE A 162 -0.03 -4.63 -3.89
CA ILE A 162 0.92 -5.58 -4.46
C ILE A 162 2.26 -4.90 -4.64
N ALA A 163 3.26 -5.33 -3.87
CA ALA A 163 4.63 -4.90 -4.04
C ALA A 163 5.26 -5.57 -5.25
N TRP A 164 5.88 -4.76 -6.10
CA TRP A 164 6.61 -5.18 -7.28
C TRP A 164 8.05 -4.67 -7.24
N LYS A 165 9.00 -5.60 -7.30
CA LYS A 165 10.44 -5.32 -7.37
C LYS A 165 11.15 -6.47 -8.08
N ASP A 166 12.10 -6.14 -8.95
CA ASP A 166 12.94 -7.13 -9.66
C ASP A 166 12.12 -8.24 -10.36
N GLY A 167 10.99 -7.87 -10.97
CA GLY A 167 10.09 -8.79 -11.67
C GLY A 167 9.21 -9.66 -10.77
N LYS A 168 9.32 -9.54 -9.44
CA LYS A 168 8.54 -10.31 -8.47
C LYS A 168 7.38 -9.48 -7.92
N ALA A 169 6.17 -10.01 -8.03
CA ALA A 169 4.97 -9.47 -7.40
C ALA A 169 4.69 -10.19 -6.07
N THR A 170 4.39 -9.44 -5.01
CA THR A 170 4.05 -9.95 -3.68
C THR A 170 2.79 -9.23 -3.20
N VAL A 171 1.72 -9.98 -2.98
CA VAL A 171 0.51 -9.43 -2.35
C VAL A 171 0.83 -9.11 -0.90
N LEU A 172 0.57 -7.88 -0.48
CA LEU A 172 0.75 -7.46 0.90
C LEU A 172 -0.44 -7.92 1.75
N THR A 173 -0.15 -8.36 2.97
CA THR A 173 -1.17 -8.77 3.96
C THR A 173 -1.48 -7.67 4.96
N GLU A 174 -0.71 -6.60 4.94
CA GLU A 174 -0.85 -5.40 5.75
C GLU A 174 -0.65 -4.19 4.84
N ARG A 175 -1.31 -3.07 5.18
CA ARG A 175 -1.19 -1.80 4.45
C ARG A 175 0.24 -1.30 4.56
N ALA A 176 0.81 -0.84 3.44
CA ALA A 176 2.12 -0.22 3.47
C ALA A 176 2.09 1.07 4.30
N VAL A 177 3.16 1.30 5.05
CA VAL A 177 3.39 2.53 5.78
C VAL A 177 4.42 3.34 5.00
N HIS A 178 4.01 4.49 4.49
CA HIS A 178 4.83 5.47 3.76
C HIS A 178 5.27 6.55 4.71
#